data_AF-A0A519NR24-F1
#
_entry.id   AF-A0A519NR24-F1
#
_cell.length_a   1.000
_cell.length_b   1.000
_cell.length_c   1.000
_cell.angle_alpha   90.00
_cell.angle_beta   90.00
_cell.angle_gamma   90.00
#
_symmetry.space_group_name_H-M   'P 1'
#
loop_
_entity.id
_entity.type
_entity.pdbx_description
1 polymer ?
#
loop_
_entity_poly.entity_id
_entity_poly.type
_entity_poly.pdbx_seq_one_letter_code
_entity_poly.pdbx_strand_id
1 'polypeptide(L)'
;MPRKLQILLKRLLLGFLAVVGVSFILGVVAGYMSASGAGIDEDSLFFWFALIVATACMGGAIVTSVYWMRSIDEAAREAHKAAWFWGGSGALTLLGVPVILATLPQSATWTIPTLWFGRDDPAAWLAVGCFGSLLVMIIGYSVVWAWWWLARR
;
A
#
# COMPACT_ATOMS: atom_id res chain seq x y z
N MET A 1 13.93 11.59 -25.89
CA MET A 1 13.49 11.46 -24.47
C MET A 1 14.45 12.24 -23.58
N PRO A 2 13.97 13.08 -22.64
CA PRO A 2 14.87 13.92 -21.83
C PRO A 2 15.76 13.09 -20.89
N ARG A 3 17.04 13.47 -20.77
CA ARG A 3 18.07 12.76 -19.98
C ARG A 3 17.65 12.50 -18.53
N LYS A 4 16.93 13.46 -17.90
CA LYS A 4 16.40 13.33 -16.53
C LYS A 4 15.37 12.20 -16.42
N LEU A 5 14.49 12.06 -17.41
CA LEU A 5 13.48 11.00 -17.45
C LEU A 5 14.12 9.62 -17.65
N GLN A 6 15.16 9.53 -18.49
CA GLN A 6 15.92 8.28 -18.65
C GLN A 6 16.60 7.85 -17.35
N ILE A 7 17.19 8.78 -16.59
CA ILE A 7 17.81 8.48 -15.29
C ILE A 7 16.76 7.99 -14.29
N LEU A 8 15.60 8.65 -14.23
CA LEU A 8 14.49 8.25 -13.37
C LEU A 8 14.03 6.82 -13.69
N LEU A 9 13.73 6.54 -14.97
CA LEU A 9 13.29 5.21 -15.39
C LEU A 9 14.32 4.13 -15.11
N LYS A 10 15.61 4.41 -15.32
CA LYS A 10 16.69 3.46 -14.97
C LYS A 10 16.71 3.16 -13.48
N ARG A 11 16.53 4.17 -12.61
CA ARG A 11 16.48 3.97 -11.16
C ARG A 11 15.26 3.18 -10.72
N LEU A 12 14.08 3.48 -11.29
CA LEU A 12 12.85 2.73 -11.03
C LEU A 12 12.99 1.27 -11.47
N LEU A 13 13.49 1.04 -12.69
CA LEU A 13 13.73 -0.31 -13.20
C LEU A 13 14.74 -1.06 -12.33
N LEU A 14 15.83 -0.41 -11.92
CA LEU A 14 16.84 -1.04 -11.07
C LEU A 14 16.30 -1.39 -9.69
N GLY A 15 15.47 -0.53 -9.09
CA GLY A 15 14.77 -0.83 -7.84
C GLY A 15 13.79 -2.00 -7.99
N PHE A 16 13.00 -2.02 -9.07
CA PHE A 16 12.09 -3.12 -9.37
C PHE A 16 12.84 -4.45 -9.56
N LEU A 17 13.90 -4.44 -10.38
CA LEU A 17 14.73 -5.61 -10.62
C LEU A 17 15.45 -6.09 -9.35
N ALA A 18 15.85 -5.16 -8.47
CA ALA A 18 16.44 -5.53 -7.18
C ALA A 18 15.43 -6.27 -6.30
N VAL A 19 14.19 -5.79 -6.21
CA VAL A 19 13.12 -6.49 -5.46
C VAL A 19 12.85 -7.87 -6.07
N VAL A 20 12.69 -7.95 -7.39
CA VAL A 20 12.48 -9.24 -8.09
C VAL A 20 13.65 -10.20 -7.85
N GLY A 21 14.89 -9.72 -7.97
CA GLY A 21 16.09 -10.52 -7.77
C GLY A 21 16.22 -11.02 -6.34
N VAL A 22 15.98 -10.17 -5.35
CA VAL A 22 15.97 -10.58 -3.93
C VAL A 22 14.87 -11.61 -3.68
N SER A 23 13.64 -11.37 -4.13
CA SER A 23 12.53 -12.32 -3.96
C SER A 23 12.83 -13.67 -4.63
N PHE A 24 13.45 -13.67 -5.81
CA PHE A 24 13.86 -14.88 -6.50
C PHE A 24 14.91 -15.66 -5.70
N ILE A 25 15.97 -14.99 -5.21
CA ILE A 25 17.02 -15.61 -4.40
C ILE A 25 16.42 -16.22 -3.13
N LEU A 26 15.55 -15.48 -2.44
CA LEU A 26 14.89 -15.95 -1.22
C LEU A 26 14.01 -17.18 -1.51
N GLY A 27 13.28 -17.20 -2.62
CA GLY A 27 12.50 -18.37 -3.04
C GLY A 27 13.38 -19.60 -3.35
N VAL A 28 14.51 -19.42 -4.03
CA VAL A 28 15.48 -20.50 -4.28
C VAL A 28 16.06 -21.04 -2.98
N VAL A 29 16.42 -20.17 -2.04
CA VAL A 29 16.93 -20.57 -0.72
C VAL A 29 15.87 -21.34 0.06
N ALA A 30 14.62 -20.86 0.08
CA ALA A 30 13.51 -21.55 0.75
C ALA A 30 13.33 -22.98 0.20
N GLY A 31 13.24 -23.11 -1.13
CA GLY A 31 13.08 -24.40 -1.78
C GLY A 31 14.26 -25.36 -1.53
N TYR A 32 15.50 -24.85 -1.56
CA TYR A 32 16.69 -25.66 -1.24
C TYR A 32 16.68 -26.15 0.21
N MET A 33 16.39 -25.25 1.17
CA MET A 33 16.35 -25.61 2.60
C MET A 33 15.26 -26.66 2.88
N SER A 34 14.08 -26.48 2.28
CA SER A 34 12.97 -27.46 2.30
C SER A 34 13.43 -28.83 1.80
N ALA A 35 14.06 -28.87 0.60
CA ALA A 35 14.55 -30.11 0.00
C ALA A 35 15.74 -30.77 0.75
N SER A 36 16.55 -29.99 1.46
CA SER A 36 17.75 -30.48 2.15
C SER A 36 17.47 -31.26 3.44
N GLY A 37 16.21 -31.35 3.87
CA GLY A 37 15.84 -32.02 5.11
C GLY A 37 16.25 -31.26 6.37
N ALA A 38 16.50 -29.95 6.25
CA ALA A 38 16.92 -29.07 7.36
C ALA A 38 15.87 -28.92 8.49
N GLY A 39 14.69 -29.53 8.35
CA GLY A 39 13.59 -29.42 9.32
C GLY A 39 12.96 -28.02 9.37
N ILE A 40 13.18 -27.21 8.34
CA ILE A 40 12.66 -25.85 8.24
C ILE A 40 11.39 -25.87 7.39
N ASP A 41 10.31 -25.36 7.96
CA ASP A 41 9.02 -25.24 7.32
C ASP A 41 9.05 -24.15 6.23
N GLU A 42 8.68 -24.54 5.01
CA GLU A 42 8.69 -23.69 3.81
C GLU A 42 7.69 -22.53 3.95
N ASP A 43 6.52 -22.80 4.52
CA ASP A 43 5.47 -21.80 4.75
C ASP A 43 5.95 -20.72 5.72
N SER A 44 6.63 -21.11 6.80
CA SER A 44 7.26 -20.19 7.75
C SER A 44 8.31 -19.30 7.08
N LEU A 45 9.17 -19.85 6.23
CA LEU A 45 10.19 -19.07 5.51
C LEU A 45 9.55 -18.04 4.58
N PHE A 46 8.56 -18.45 3.79
CA PHE A 46 7.85 -17.53 2.89
C PHE A 46 7.17 -16.39 3.65
N PHE A 47 6.55 -16.69 4.80
CA PHE A 47 5.95 -15.66 5.65
C PHE A 47 6.98 -14.61 6.08
N TRP A 48 8.12 -15.03 6.64
CA TRP A 48 9.14 -14.09 7.11
C TRP A 48 9.78 -13.30 5.97
N PHE A 49 10.02 -13.93 4.82
CA PHE A 49 10.53 -13.23 3.64
C PHE A 49 9.54 -12.19 3.11
N ALA A 50 8.26 -12.56 2.99
CA ALA A 50 7.22 -11.62 2.58
C ALA A 50 7.12 -10.44 3.55
N LEU A 51 7.20 -10.69 4.86
CA LEU A 51 7.16 -9.64 5.88
C LEU A 51 8.34 -8.67 5.77
N ILE A 52 9.57 -9.18 5.62
CA ILE A 52 10.78 -8.37 5.49
C ILE A 52 10.71 -7.51 4.23
N VAL A 53 10.38 -8.12 3.08
CA VAL A 53 10.29 -7.42 1.79
C VAL A 53 9.18 -6.36 1.84
N ALA A 54 7.99 -6.70 2.34
CA ALA A 54 6.89 -5.76 2.48
C ALA A 54 7.28 -4.57 3.37
N THR A 55 7.91 -4.83 4.51
CA THR A 55 8.35 -3.78 5.45
C THR A 55 9.43 -2.89 4.83
N ALA A 56 10.41 -3.47 4.12
CA ALA A 56 11.43 -2.71 3.41
C ALA A 56 10.83 -1.81 2.31
N CYS A 57 9.87 -2.33 1.54
CA CYS A 57 9.14 -1.56 0.52
C CYS A 57 8.37 -0.40 1.14
N MET A 58 7.62 -0.63 2.23
CA MET A 58 6.86 0.41 2.92
C MET A 58 7.78 1.45 3.56
N GLY A 59 8.89 1.04 4.17
CA GLY A 59 9.91 1.94 4.69
C GLY A 59 10.53 2.79 3.57
N GLY A 60 10.86 2.18 2.44
CA GLY A 60 11.35 2.89 1.26
C GLY A 60 10.35 3.89 0.70
N ALA A 61 9.06 3.57 0.72
CA ALA A 61 7.98 4.49 0.32
C ALA A 61 7.91 5.72 1.24
N ILE A 62 8.02 5.55 2.56
CA ILE A 62 8.06 6.66 3.52
C ILE A 62 9.27 7.54 3.27
N VAL A 63 10.46 6.94 3.20
CA VAL A 63 11.72 7.67 2.97
C VAL A 63 11.63 8.50 1.67
N THR A 64 11.17 7.87 0.59
CA THR A 64 11.00 8.54 -0.71
C THR A 64 9.98 9.67 -0.62
N SER A 65 8.85 9.46 0.06
CA SER A 65 7.82 10.49 0.24
C SER A 65 8.34 11.69 1.04
N VAL A 66 9.14 11.47 2.09
CA VAL A 66 9.77 12.54 2.87
C VAL A 66 10.74 13.35 2.02
N TYR A 67 11.63 12.68 1.27
CA TYR A 67 12.55 13.38 0.36
C TYR A 67 11.80 14.17 -0.71
N TRP A 68 10.75 13.58 -1.27
CA TRP A 68 9.95 14.24 -2.29
C TRP A 68 9.23 15.47 -1.74
N MET A 69 8.57 15.36 -0.59
CA MET A 69 7.86 16.47 0.05
C MET A 69 8.81 17.64 0.37
N ARG A 70 10.07 17.36 0.73
CA ARG A 70 11.11 18.39 0.95
C ARG A 70 11.62 19.04 -0.35
N SER A 71 11.42 18.40 -1.50
CA SER A 71 11.96 18.85 -2.79
C SER A 71 10.98 19.69 -3.62
N ILE A 72 9.69 19.60 -3.33
CA ILE A 72 8.64 20.34 -4.04
C ILE A 72 8.43 21.74 -3.46
N ASP A 73 7.86 22.64 -4.26
CA ASP A 73 7.57 24.01 -3.84
C ASP A 73 6.52 24.09 -2.72
N GLU A 74 6.40 25.27 -2.09
CA GLU A 74 5.49 25.46 -0.96
C GLU A 74 4.01 25.32 -1.36
N ALA A 75 3.63 25.78 -2.56
CA ALA A 75 2.25 25.70 -3.02
C ALA A 75 1.82 24.23 -3.18
N ALA A 76 2.67 23.41 -3.78
CA ALA A 76 2.47 21.97 -3.88
C ALA A 76 2.38 21.35 -2.48
N ARG A 77 3.29 21.68 -1.55
CA ARG A 77 3.23 21.17 -0.17
C ARG A 77 1.91 21.51 0.53
N GLU A 78 1.42 22.73 0.40
CA GLU A 78 0.12 23.13 0.95
C GLU A 78 -1.04 22.35 0.34
N ALA A 79 -1.00 22.11 -0.97
CA ALA A 79 -1.99 21.28 -1.65
C ALA A 79 -1.99 19.84 -1.09
N HIS A 80 -0.81 19.23 -0.88
CA HIS A 80 -0.68 17.89 -0.28
C HIS A 80 -1.22 17.83 1.15
N LYS A 81 -0.88 18.83 1.98
CA LYS A 81 -1.36 18.92 3.38
C LYS A 81 -2.88 19.07 3.44
N ALA A 82 -3.44 19.99 2.64
CA ALA A 82 -4.87 20.20 2.57
C ALA A 82 -5.62 18.95 2.08
N ALA A 83 -5.11 18.30 1.03
CA ALA A 83 -5.68 17.07 0.49
C ALA A 83 -5.64 15.92 1.49
N TRP A 84 -4.53 15.76 2.23
CA TRP A 84 -4.44 14.76 3.28
C TRP A 84 -5.41 15.03 4.42
N PHE A 85 -5.43 16.26 4.94
CA PHE A 85 -6.29 16.60 6.08
C PHE A 85 -7.77 16.50 5.73
N TRP A 86 -8.24 17.20 4.70
CA TRP A 86 -9.66 17.22 4.37
C TRP A 86 -10.11 15.97 3.61
N GLY A 87 -9.34 15.55 2.61
CA GLY A 87 -9.67 14.39 1.78
C GLY A 87 -9.47 13.08 2.52
N GLY A 88 -8.33 12.93 3.20
CA GLY A 88 -8.00 11.74 3.98
C GLY A 88 -8.86 11.60 5.25
N SER A 89 -8.99 12.64 6.07
CA SER A 89 -9.83 12.55 7.28
C SER A 89 -11.31 12.46 6.94
N GLY A 90 -11.77 13.16 5.91
CA GLY A 90 -13.15 13.04 5.40
C GLY A 90 -13.45 11.62 4.93
N ALA A 91 -12.53 11.01 4.18
CA ALA A 91 -12.62 9.60 3.78
C ALA A 91 -12.67 8.65 4.99
N LEU A 92 -11.82 8.87 6.00
CA LEU A 92 -11.84 8.07 7.23
C LEU A 92 -13.17 8.18 7.99
N THR A 93 -13.77 9.37 8.06
CA THR A 93 -15.11 9.55 8.64
C THR A 93 -16.17 8.73 7.89
N LEU A 94 -16.11 8.70 6.56
CA LEU A 94 -17.01 7.86 5.74
C LEU A 94 -16.79 6.37 6.01
N LEU A 95 -15.53 5.94 6.16
CA LEU A 95 -15.17 4.56 6.51
C LEU A 95 -15.54 4.18 7.95
N GLY A 96 -15.72 5.15 8.85
CA GLY A 96 -16.22 4.91 10.20
C GLY A 96 -17.67 4.39 10.22
N VAL A 97 -18.48 4.76 9.22
CA VAL A 97 -19.88 4.33 9.11
C VAL A 97 -20.00 2.79 9.03
N PRO A 98 -19.36 2.07 8.08
CA PRO A 98 -19.46 0.62 8.04
C PRO A 98 -18.85 -0.06 9.28
N VAL A 99 -17.84 0.53 9.92
CA VAL A 99 -17.30 0.02 11.19
C VAL A 99 -18.33 0.05 12.31
N ILE A 100 -19.08 1.16 12.43
CA ILE A 100 -20.16 1.29 13.42
C ILE A 100 -21.32 0.34 13.06
N LEU A 101 -21.71 0.27 11.78
CA LEU A 101 -22.79 -0.61 11.35
C LEU A 101 -22.47 -2.09 11.62
N ALA A 102 -21.20 -2.50 11.51
CA ALA A 102 -20.76 -3.86 11.78
C ALA A 102 -20.97 -4.31 13.24
N THR A 103 -21.21 -3.39 14.19
CA THR A 103 -21.50 -3.74 15.59
C THR A 103 -22.98 -4.06 15.83
N LEU A 104 -23.85 -3.88 14.84
CA LEU A 104 -25.29 -4.08 14.96
C LEU A 104 -25.65 -5.56 14.70
N PRO A 105 -26.56 -6.17 15.47
CA PRO A 105 -27.01 -7.55 15.19
C PRO A 105 -27.55 -7.74 13.77
N GLN A 106 -28.17 -6.71 13.20
CA GLN A 106 -28.75 -6.70 11.86
C GLN A 106 -27.69 -6.85 10.75
N SER A 107 -26.43 -6.46 11.00
CA SER A 107 -25.36 -6.60 10.03
C SER A 107 -24.71 -7.98 10.04
N ALA A 108 -25.11 -8.89 10.93
CA ALA A 108 -24.54 -10.23 11.03
C ALA A 108 -24.74 -11.07 9.75
N THR A 109 -25.74 -10.74 8.94
CA THR A 109 -26.02 -11.40 7.65
C THR A 109 -25.40 -10.70 6.46
N TRP A 110 -24.74 -9.55 6.66
CA TRP A 110 -24.13 -8.81 5.56
C TRP A 110 -22.87 -9.52 5.09
N THR A 111 -22.84 -9.90 3.82
CA THR A 111 -21.67 -10.47 3.18
C THR A 111 -21.15 -9.49 2.14
N ILE A 112 -19.86 -9.20 2.22
CA ILE A 112 -19.15 -8.43 1.22
C ILE A 112 -18.36 -9.44 0.36
N PRO A 113 -18.29 -9.32 -0.96
CA PRO A 113 -17.45 -10.25 -1.73
C PRO A 113 -15.97 -10.02 -1.39
N THR A 114 -15.24 -11.07 -1.04
CA THR A 114 -13.79 -10.97 -0.93
C THR A 114 -13.19 -10.94 -2.33
N LEU A 115 -12.52 -9.84 -2.66
CA LEU A 115 -11.80 -9.69 -3.93
C LEU A 115 -10.43 -10.40 -3.92
N TRP A 116 -10.02 -10.98 -2.79
CA TRP A 116 -8.68 -11.55 -2.57
C TRP A 116 -8.58 -13.02 -2.94
N PHE A 117 -8.52 -13.29 -4.25
CA PHE A 117 -8.15 -14.61 -4.79
C PHE A 117 -9.00 -15.78 -4.27
N GLY A 118 -10.29 -15.55 -4.01
CA GLY A 118 -11.22 -16.58 -3.52
C GLY A 118 -11.07 -16.93 -2.04
N ARG A 119 -10.29 -16.18 -1.26
CA ARG A 119 -10.13 -16.38 0.20
C ARG A 119 -11.24 -15.68 0.98
N ASP A 120 -11.79 -16.36 1.99
CA ASP A 120 -12.85 -15.86 2.87
C ASP A 120 -12.48 -15.89 4.36
N ASP A 121 -11.20 -16.11 4.67
CA ASP A 121 -10.67 -16.15 6.03
C ASP A 121 -10.51 -14.73 6.64
N PRO A 122 -10.41 -14.61 7.99
CA PRO A 122 -10.30 -13.31 8.66
C PRO A 122 -9.15 -12.41 8.16
N ALA A 123 -8.01 -12.99 7.73
CA ALA A 123 -6.90 -12.20 7.20
C ALA A 123 -7.21 -11.64 5.81
N ALA A 124 -7.91 -12.40 4.97
CA ALA A 124 -8.40 -11.90 3.67
C ALA A 124 -9.37 -10.74 3.86
N TRP A 125 -10.26 -10.81 4.86
CA TRP A 125 -11.18 -9.74 5.20
C TRP A 125 -10.51 -8.48 5.73
N LEU A 126 -9.50 -8.64 6.58
CA LEU A 126 -8.65 -7.54 7.01
C LEU A 126 -8.00 -6.86 5.80
N ALA A 127 -7.46 -7.64 4.85
CA ALA A 127 -6.86 -7.12 3.63
C ALA A 127 -7.88 -6.38 2.75
N VAL A 128 -9.12 -6.87 2.62
CA VAL A 128 -10.21 -6.13 1.93
C VAL A 128 -10.42 -4.78 2.60
N GLY A 129 -10.56 -4.76 3.93
CA GLY A 129 -10.78 -3.53 4.70
C GLY A 129 -9.65 -2.52 4.53
N CYS A 130 -8.39 -2.96 4.67
CA CYS A 130 -7.22 -2.10 4.47
C CYS A 130 -7.14 -1.53 3.06
N PHE A 131 -7.34 -2.37 2.03
CA PHE A 131 -7.26 -1.93 0.63
C PHE A 131 -8.43 -1.02 0.25
N GLY A 132 -9.65 -1.37 0.66
CA GLY A 132 -10.84 -0.54 0.45
C GLY A 132 -10.69 0.83 1.11
N SER A 133 -10.15 0.86 2.33
CA SER A 133 -9.87 2.11 3.04
C SER A 133 -8.87 2.98 2.28
N LEU A 134 -7.78 2.38 1.78
CA LEU A 134 -6.78 3.06 0.97
C LEU A 134 -7.40 3.68 -0.29
N LEU A 135 -8.27 2.96 -1.00
CA LEU A 135 -8.94 3.48 -2.20
C LEU A 135 -9.83 4.68 -1.89
N VAL A 136 -10.67 4.60 -0.86
CA VAL A 136 -11.55 5.71 -0.48
C VAL A 136 -10.72 6.92 -0.05
N MET A 137 -9.63 6.72 0.69
CA MET A 137 -8.69 7.79 1.05
C MET A 137 -8.02 8.41 -0.17
N ILE A 138 -7.56 7.62 -1.15
CA ILE A 138 -6.96 8.13 -2.39
C ILE A 138 -7.98 8.94 -3.19
N ILE A 139 -9.23 8.50 -3.26
CA ILE A 139 -10.30 9.24 -3.94
C ILE A 139 -10.54 10.59 -3.24
N GLY A 140 -10.77 10.57 -1.92
CA GLY A 140 -10.99 11.79 -1.14
C GLY A 140 -9.81 12.76 -1.24
N TYR A 141 -8.59 12.24 -1.11
CA TYR A 141 -7.35 12.96 -1.32
C TYR A 141 -7.31 13.62 -2.71
N SER A 142 -7.60 12.87 -3.77
CA SER A 142 -7.51 13.35 -5.16
C SER A 142 -8.54 14.44 -5.45
N VAL A 143 -9.76 14.29 -4.93
CA VAL A 143 -10.83 15.28 -5.06
C VAL A 143 -10.42 16.60 -4.42
N VAL A 144 -9.96 16.58 -3.16
CA VAL A 144 -9.55 17.81 -2.46
C VAL A 144 -8.30 18.42 -3.10
N TRP A 145 -7.33 17.60 -3.51
CA TRP A 145 -6.15 18.06 -4.21
C TRP A 145 -6.52 18.81 -5.50
N ALA A 146 -7.40 18.23 -6.33
CA ALA A 146 -7.86 18.86 -7.56
C ALA A 146 -8.64 20.15 -7.29
N TRP A 147 -9.54 20.13 -6.30
CA TRP A 147 -10.28 21.30 -5.84
C TRP A 147 -9.33 22.43 -5.39
N TRP A 148 -8.28 22.11 -4.63
CA TRP A 148 -7.35 23.10 -4.09
C TRP A 148 -6.73 23.97 -5.19
N TRP A 149 -6.35 23.35 -6.31
CA TRP A 149 -5.83 24.03 -7.48
C TRP A 149 -6.91 24.83 -8.21
N LEU A 150 -8.09 24.23 -8.46
CA LEU A 150 -9.19 24.89 -9.15
C LEU A 150 -9.67 26.16 -8.44
N ALA A 151 -9.74 26.13 -7.11
CA ALA A 151 -10.18 27.25 -6.29
C ALA A 151 -9.15 28.39 -6.19
N ARG A 152 -7.91 28.17 -6.65
CA ARG A 152 -6.79 29.12 -6.56
C ARG A 152 -6.16 29.40 -7.93
N ARG A 153 -6.90 29.12 -9.00
CA ARG A 153 -6.62 29.66 -10.34
C ARG A 153 -7.03 31.12 -10.39
#